data_AF-A0A7C5I2Y8-F1
#
_entry.id   AF-A0A7C5I2Y8-F1
#
_cell.length_a   1.000
_cell.length_b   1.000
_cell.length_c   1.000
_cell.angle_alpha   90.00
_cell.angle_beta   90.00
_cell.angle_gamma   90.00
#
_symmetry.space_group_name_H-M   'P 1'
#
loop_
_entity.id
_entity.type
_entity.pdbx_description
1 polymer ?
#
loop_
_entity_poly.entity_id
_entity_poly.type
_entity_poly.pdbx_seq_one_letter_code
_entity_poly.pdbx_strand_id
1 'polypeptide(L)'
;MLKSMRKNLKSLAPALWLVIFAFILSIFFVWGKGGGSGESRDKNVVAYVGKEKISVDIYINSLRTKIESLKEQFKELDANFIQQLNIPQQALEETIRQELILQTARRIGVKAADSEIRNRVLSYPVFQKDGKFIGFDEYKKILEWNRTTVSEFEDIISKEIMTTKAIQILTSGVSVTRDEVWENFKKSNESAELEYIYIPSDKMELSEQPTKEALLDYFGKNKDKYEMPEKRTAEYVFLNKEDLKGQIDIKDPDVQ
;
A
#
# COMPACT_ATOMS: atom_id res chain seq x y z
N MET A 1 29.42 -25.51 -63.18
CA MET A 1 28.07 -25.01 -62.84
C MET A 1 27.98 -24.23 -61.51
N LEU A 2 28.91 -24.38 -60.55
CA LEU A 2 28.90 -23.61 -59.28
C LEU A 2 29.37 -22.14 -59.36
N LYS A 3 29.88 -21.68 -60.51
CA LYS A 3 30.30 -20.29 -60.73
C LYS A 3 29.15 -19.36 -61.15
N SER A 4 28.05 -19.93 -61.70
CA SER A 4 26.88 -19.17 -62.14
C SER A 4 25.91 -18.83 -60.99
N MET A 5 25.85 -19.67 -59.95
CA MET A 5 25.06 -19.37 -58.74
C MET A 5 25.66 -18.24 -57.88
N ARG A 6 26.98 -18.06 -57.86
CA ARG A 6 27.62 -16.95 -57.11
C ARG A 6 27.47 -15.58 -57.78
N LYS A 7 27.20 -15.53 -59.08
CA LYS A 7 27.10 -14.25 -59.82
C LYS A 7 25.72 -13.59 -59.66
N ASN A 8 24.66 -14.38 -59.42
CA ASN A 8 23.31 -13.86 -59.18
C ASN A 8 23.03 -13.49 -57.71
N LEU A 9 23.81 -13.99 -56.75
CA LEU A 9 23.70 -13.55 -55.35
C LEU A 9 24.14 -12.08 -55.15
N LYS A 10 25.07 -11.57 -55.99
CA LYS A 10 25.50 -10.17 -55.94
C LYS A 10 24.47 -9.18 -56.53
N SER A 11 23.63 -9.59 -57.48
CA SER A 11 22.57 -8.71 -58.01
C SER A 11 21.29 -8.76 -57.18
N LEU A 12 21.12 -9.75 -56.30
CA LEU A 12 20.03 -9.84 -55.33
C LEU A 12 20.37 -9.18 -53.99
N ALA A 13 21.64 -8.84 -53.75
CA ALA A 13 22.09 -8.11 -52.57
C ALA A 13 21.32 -6.79 -52.28
N PRO A 14 21.02 -5.93 -53.28
CA PRO A 14 20.22 -4.72 -53.02
C PRO A 14 18.76 -5.03 -52.67
N ALA A 15 18.16 -6.06 -53.29
CA ALA A 15 16.80 -6.48 -52.99
C ALA A 15 16.69 -7.07 -51.57
N LEU A 16 17.68 -7.85 -51.14
CA LEU A 16 17.76 -8.40 -49.79
C LEU A 16 17.92 -7.29 -48.73
N TRP A 17 18.75 -6.28 -49.00
CA TRP A 17 18.90 -5.11 -48.14
C TRP A 17 17.59 -4.31 -48.00
N LEU A 18 16.83 -4.19 -49.09
CA LEU A 18 15.54 -3.49 -49.09
C LEU A 18 14.50 -4.24 -48.24
N VAL A 19 14.46 -5.58 -48.33
CA VAL A 19 13.59 -6.43 -47.49
C VAL A 19 13.98 -6.35 -46.01
N ILE A 20 15.28 -6.37 -45.69
CA ILE A 20 15.77 -6.22 -44.32
C ILE A 20 15.41 -4.84 -43.76
N PHE A 21 15.57 -3.78 -44.55
CA PHE A 21 15.23 -2.42 -44.12
C PHE A 21 13.71 -2.24 -43.92
N ALA A 22 12.90 -2.80 -44.81
CA ALA A 22 11.44 -2.83 -44.66
C ALA A 22 11.00 -3.64 -43.43
N PHE A 23 11.67 -4.76 -43.13
CA PHE A 23 11.41 -5.57 -41.95
C PHE A 23 11.78 -4.84 -40.65
N ILE A 24 12.93 -4.15 -40.61
CA ILE A 24 13.35 -3.32 -39.47
C ILE A 24 12.35 -2.18 -39.26
N LEU A 25 11.98 -1.45 -40.32
CA LEU A 25 10.98 -0.38 -40.24
C LEU A 25 9.62 -0.91 -39.77
N SER A 26 9.20 -2.08 -40.23
CA SER A 26 7.98 -2.75 -39.78
C SER A 26 8.00 -3.07 -38.28
N ILE A 27 9.12 -3.54 -37.75
CA ILE A 27 9.26 -3.80 -36.31
C ILE A 27 9.12 -2.50 -35.52
N PHE A 28 9.78 -1.42 -35.95
CA PHE A 28 9.62 -0.10 -35.32
C PHE A 28 8.21 0.46 -35.45
N PHE A 29 7.50 0.17 -36.53
CA PHE A 29 6.12 0.65 -36.74
C PHE A 29 5.08 -0.15 -35.93
N VAL A 30 5.30 -1.46 -35.73
CA VAL A 30 4.40 -2.36 -35.02
C VAL A 30 4.64 -2.33 -33.51
N TRP A 31 5.89 -2.24 -33.05
CA TRP A 31 6.24 -2.07 -31.63
C TRP A 31 6.25 -0.61 -31.16
N GLY A 32 6.50 0.35 -32.06
CA GLY A 32 6.37 1.78 -31.76
C GLY A 32 4.91 2.26 -31.67
N LYS A 33 3.94 1.38 -31.97
CA LYS A 33 2.51 1.69 -31.99
C LYS A 33 1.67 0.66 -31.23
N GLY A 34 2.22 0.10 -30.16
CA GLY A 34 1.55 -0.87 -29.28
C GLY A 34 1.59 -0.43 -27.82
N GLY A 35 0.72 0.51 -27.43
CA GLY A 35 0.45 0.82 -26.01
C GLY A 35 0.19 2.28 -25.70
N GLY A 36 -1.01 2.79 -26.07
CA GLY A 36 -1.55 4.04 -25.54
C GLY A 36 -1.17 5.29 -26.35
N SER A 37 -2.22 5.98 -26.78
CA SER A 37 -2.25 7.39 -27.19
C SER A 37 -1.11 8.25 -26.66
N GLY A 38 -0.51 9.04 -27.56
CA GLY A 38 0.42 10.10 -27.21
C GLY A 38 -0.17 11.04 -26.16
N GLU A 39 0.31 10.90 -24.94
CA GLU A 39 0.39 11.96 -23.96
C GLU A 39 1.86 11.95 -23.55
N SER A 40 2.55 13.07 -23.72
CA SER A 40 3.82 13.31 -23.05
C SER A 40 3.70 12.75 -21.64
N ARG A 41 4.59 11.83 -21.23
CA ARG A 41 4.79 11.53 -19.80
C ARG A 41 5.18 12.86 -19.18
N ASP A 42 4.17 13.58 -18.75
CA ASP A 42 4.29 14.86 -18.11
C ASP A 42 5.10 14.55 -16.86
N LYS A 43 6.36 15.02 -16.83
CA LYS A 43 7.34 14.64 -15.78
C LYS A 43 6.87 15.03 -14.38
N ASN A 44 5.73 15.73 -14.30
CA ASN A 44 5.11 16.23 -13.10
C ASN A 44 3.83 15.46 -12.69
N VAL A 45 3.56 14.26 -13.20
CA VAL A 45 2.37 13.45 -12.82
C VAL A 45 2.79 12.12 -12.17
N VAL A 46 2.23 11.83 -10.99
CA VAL A 46 2.51 10.61 -10.19
C VAL A 46 1.44 9.54 -10.43
N ALA A 47 0.19 9.94 -10.60
CA ALA A 47 -0.93 9.03 -10.84
C ALA A 47 -2.08 9.72 -11.58
N TYR A 48 -2.95 8.91 -12.17
CA TYR A 48 -4.20 9.35 -12.81
C TYR A 48 -5.38 8.77 -12.04
N VAL A 49 -6.33 9.63 -11.69
CA VAL A 49 -7.59 9.24 -11.05
C VAL A 49 -8.73 9.55 -12.00
N GLY A 50 -9.09 8.58 -12.83
CA GLY A 50 -10.02 8.81 -13.94
C GLY A 50 -9.43 9.76 -14.98
N LYS A 51 -9.97 10.98 -15.06
CA LYS A 51 -9.49 12.03 -15.98
C LYS A 51 -8.60 13.07 -15.29
N GLU A 52 -8.50 13.03 -13.96
CA GLU A 52 -7.74 14.01 -13.17
C GLU A 52 -6.31 13.51 -12.95
N LYS A 53 -5.36 14.45 -13.01
CA LYS A 53 -3.93 14.19 -12.82
C LYS A 53 -3.52 14.52 -11.39
N ILE A 54 -2.89 13.58 -10.71
CA ILE A 54 -2.20 13.85 -9.44
C ILE A 54 -0.78 14.30 -9.77
N SER A 55 -0.48 15.57 -9.51
CA SER A 55 0.86 16.10 -9.73
C SER A 55 1.86 15.63 -8.67
N VAL A 56 3.14 15.70 -9.01
CA VAL A 56 4.25 15.44 -8.07
C VAL A 56 4.18 16.38 -6.87
N ASP A 57 3.83 17.65 -7.09
CA ASP A 57 3.74 18.65 -6.02
C ASP A 57 2.67 18.28 -4.98
N ILE A 58 1.49 17.82 -5.43
CA ILE A 58 0.41 17.39 -4.52
C ILE A 58 0.87 16.18 -3.71
N TYR A 59 1.49 15.20 -4.36
CA TYR A 59 1.99 14.00 -3.69
C TYR A 59 3.09 14.32 -2.67
N ILE A 60 4.06 15.17 -3.02
CA ILE A 60 5.14 15.58 -2.11
C ILE A 60 4.59 16.31 -0.90
N ASN A 61 3.59 17.18 -1.09
CA ASN A 61 2.94 17.88 0.01
C ASN A 61 2.21 16.90 0.93
N SER A 62 1.43 15.97 0.39
CA SER A 62 0.76 14.91 1.16
C SER A 62 1.77 14.07 1.96
N LEU A 63 2.86 13.64 1.31
CA LEU A 63 3.92 12.87 1.95
C LEU A 63 4.59 13.65 3.09
N ARG A 64 4.87 14.95 2.89
CA ARG A 64 5.45 15.81 3.92
C ARG A 64 4.52 15.91 5.13
N THR A 65 3.25 16.21 4.91
CA THR A 65 2.25 16.29 5.99
C THR A 65 2.11 14.97 6.74
N LYS A 66 2.12 13.84 6.03
CA LYS A 66 2.07 12.51 6.66
C LYS A 66 3.30 12.25 7.53
N ILE A 67 4.49 12.56 7.04
CA ILE A 67 5.74 12.42 7.81
C ILE A 67 5.74 13.35 9.03
N GLU A 68 5.28 14.60 8.89
CA GLU A 68 5.17 15.56 10.00
C GLU A 68 4.23 15.03 11.09
N SER A 69 3.05 14.53 10.72
CA SER A 69 2.10 13.94 11.70
C SER A 69 2.68 12.74 12.44
N LEU A 70 3.46 11.90 11.75
CA LEU A 70 4.09 10.74 12.37
C LEU A 70 5.26 11.14 13.28
N LYS A 71 5.97 12.23 12.98
CA LYS A 71 7.05 12.75 13.86
C LYS A 71 6.51 13.29 15.18
N GLU A 72 5.28 13.79 15.20
CA GLU A 72 4.63 14.18 16.46
C GLU A 72 4.30 12.97 17.34
N GLN A 73 4.00 11.82 16.71
CA GLN A 73 3.67 10.57 17.39
C GLN A 73 4.90 9.72 17.76
N PHE A 74 5.90 9.67 16.88
CA PHE A 74 7.12 8.87 17.01
C PHE A 74 8.34 9.78 17.04
N LYS A 75 9.05 9.81 18.16
CA LYS A 75 10.24 10.66 18.36
C LYS A 75 11.42 10.30 17.45
N GLU A 76 11.48 9.07 16.97
CA GLU A 76 12.54 8.56 16.08
C GLU A 76 11.92 7.98 14.81
N LEU A 77 11.79 8.83 13.77
CA LEU A 77 11.45 8.40 12.42
C LEU A 77 12.71 8.45 11.56
N ASP A 78 13.32 7.28 11.36
CA ASP A 78 14.42 7.11 10.42
C ASP A 78 13.91 6.68 9.03
N ALA A 79 14.80 6.70 8.03
CA ALA A 79 14.42 6.35 6.66
C ALA A 79 14.00 4.88 6.50
N ASN A 80 14.56 3.99 7.31
CA ASN A 80 14.24 2.56 7.28
C ASN A 80 12.82 2.31 7.80
N PHE A 81 12.42 2.98 8.88
CA PHE A 81 11.10 2.89 9.46
C PHE A 81 10.03 3.46 8.52
N ILE A 82 10.32 4.56 7.81
CA ILE A 82 9.44 5.12 6.77
C ILE A 82 9.19 4.10 5.63
N GLN A 83 10.24 3.38 5.21
CA GLN A 83 10.11 2.36 4.17
C GLN A 83 9.39 1.11 4.67
N GLN A 84 9.71 0.65 5.87
CA GLN A 84 9.08 -0.52 6.49
C GLN A 84 7.56 -0.33 6.66
N LEU A 85 7.14 0.88 7.02
CA LEU A 85 5.71 1.23 7.13
C LEU A 85 5.06 1.60 5.79
N ASN A 86 5.84 1.62 4.71
CA ASN A 86 5.39 1.98 3.37
C ASN A 86 4.67 3.35 3.31
N ILE A 87 5.16 4.34 4.08
CA ILE A 87 4.55 5.67 4.19
C ILE A 87 4.37 6.38 2.84
N PRO A 88 5.31 6.30 1.87
CA PRO A 88 5.13 6.86 0.54
C PRO A 88 3.85 6.34 -0.16
N GLN A 89 3.62 5.02 -0.09
CA GLN A 89 2.43 4.40 -0.68
C GLN A 89 1.16 4.87 0.04
N GLN A 90 1.16 4.93 1.37
CA GLN A 90 0.02 5.43 2.14
C GLN A 90 -0.35 6.88 1.78
N ALA A 91 0.65 7.75 1.59
CA ALA A 91 0.43 9.14 1.18
C ALA A 91 -0.16 9.25 -0.24
N LEU A 92 0.28 8.38 -1.16
CA LEU A 92 -0.29 8.30 -2.49
C LEU A 92 -1.75 7.83 -2.44
N GLU A 93 -2.05 6.77 -1.70
CA GLU A 93 -3.41 6.25 -1.52
C GLU A 93 -4.35 7.28 -0.88
N GLU A 94 -3.85 8.02 0.10
CA GLU A 94 -4.58 9.12 0.74
C GLU A 94 -4.91 10.23 -0.26
N THR A 95 -3.94 10.61 -1.09
CA THR A 95 -4.14 11.60 -2.16
C THR A 95 -5.17 11.13 -3.20
N ILE A 96 -5.07 9.87 -3.63
CA ILE A 96 -6.02 9.25 -4.56
C ILE A 96 -7.43 9.23 -3.96
N ARG A 97 -7.55 8.80 -2.70
CA ARG A 97 -8.83 8.74 -1.98
C ARG A 97 -9.47 10.12 -1.87
N GLN A 98 -8.69 11.16 -1.53
CA GLN A 98 -9.18 12.52 -1.45
C GLN A 98 -9.71 13.01 -2.81
N GLU A 99 -8.98 12.74 -3.89
CA GLU A 99 -9.42 13.10 -5.23
C GLU A 99 -10.70 12.35 -5.65
N LEU A 100 -10.82 11.06 -5.33
CA LEU A 100 -12.03 10.28 -5.59
C LEU A 100 -13.26 10.83 -4.84
N ILE A 101 -13.08 11.26 -3.59
CA ILE A 101 -14.16 11.88 -2.80
C ILE A 101 -14.53 13.23 -3.43
N LEU A 102 -13.57 14.05 -3.82
CA LEU A 102 -13.83 15.32 -4.49
C LEU A 102 -14.55 15.15 -5.84
N GLN A 103 -14.15 14.18 -6.65
CA GLN A 103 -14.88 13.81 -7.88
C GLN A 103 -16.30 13.38 -7.59
N THR A 104 -16.48 12.57 -6.54
CA THR A 104 -17.81 12.15 -6.10
C THR A 104 -18.64 13.34 -5.64
N ALA A 105 -18.08 14.24 -4.85
CA ALA A 105 -18.71 15.49 -4.40
C ALA A 105 -19.19 16.32 -5.59
N ARG A 106 -18.33 16.53 -6.59
CA ARG A 106 -18.68 17.22 -7.85
C ARG A 106 -19.82 16.52 -8.58
N ARG A 107 -19.77 15.19 -8.67
CA ARG A 107 -20.79 14.37 -9.35
C ARG A 107 -22.16 14.45 -8.67
N ILE A 108 -22.22 14.48 -7.34
CA ILE A 108 -23.47 14.60 -6.58
C ILE A 108 -23.91 16.07 -6.38
N GLY A 109 -23.21 17.02 -6.98
CA GLY A 109 -23.56 18.45 -6.94
C GLY A 109 -23.23 19.17 -5.63
N VAL A 110 -22.39 18.60 -4.77
CA VAL A 110 -21.94 19.24 -3.54
C VAL A 110 -21.02 20.40 -3.87
N LYS A 111 -21.27 21.55 -3.25
CA LYS A 111 -20.44 22.76 -3.34
C LYS A 111 -20.27 23.39 -1.95
N ALA A 112 -19.18 24.14 -1.78
CA ALA A 112 -18.99 25.03 -0.65
C ALA A 112 -19.62 26.40 -0.96
N ALA A 113 -20.39 26.95 -0.04
CA ALA A 113 -20.90 28.31 -0.14
C ALA A 113 -19.87 29.30 0.44
N ASP A 114 -19.83 30.52 -0.09
CA ASP A 114 -18.89 31.57 0.35
C ASP A 114 -18.98 31.86 1.85
N SER A 115 -20.19 31.78 2.43
CA SER A 115 -20.40 31.92 3.86
C SER A 115 -19.74 30.81 4.67
N GLU A 116 -19.71 29.58 4.15
CA GLU A 116 -19.07 28.44 4.81
C GLU A 116 -17.55 28.56 4.76
N ILE A 117 -17.01 28.96 3.60
CA ILE A 117 -15.58 29.25 3.44
C ILE A 117 -15.17 30.33 4.45
N ARG A 118 -15.90 31.46 4.48
CA ARG A 118 -15.66 32.54 5.45
C ARG A 118 -15.71 32.05 6.89
N ASN A 119 -16.76 31.33 7.28
CA ASN A 119 -16.90 30.82 8.65
C ASN A 119 -15.77 29.86 9.01
N ARG A 120 -15.34 29.01 8.06
CA ARG A 120 -14.22 28.10 8.25
C ARG A 120 -12.91 28.86 8.39
N VAL A 121 -12.62 29.86 7.56
CA VAL A 121 -11.45 30.74 7.71
C VAL A 121 -11.44 31.40 9.09
N LEU A 122 -12.58 31.98 9.51
CA LEU A 122 -12.71 32.61 10.82
C LEU A 122 -12.54 31.64 11.99
N SER A 123 -12.71 30.33 11.79
CA SER A 123 -12.53 29.31 12.83
C SER A 123 -11.06 28.97 13.13
N TYR A 124 -10.12 29.32 12.25
CA TYR A 124 -8.71 28.98 12.46
C TYR A 124 -8.08 29.88 13.54
N PRO A 125 -7.46 29.30 14.59
CA PRO A 125 -6.85 30.08 15.67
C PRO A 125 -5.75 31.04 15.20
N VAL A 126 -5.00 30.66 14.15
CA VAL A 126 -3.94 31.50 13.57
C VAL A 126 -4.47 32.82 12.98
N PHE A 127 -5.76 32.87 12.64
CA PHE A 127 -6.41 34.09 12.14
C PHE A 127 -7.22 34.81 13.22
N GLN A 128 -7.03 34.44 14.49
CA GLN A 128 -7.68 35.07 15.63
C GLN A 128 -6.66 35.69 16.59
N LYS A 129 -7.04 36.83 17.17
CA LYS A 129 -6.38 37.47 18.30
C LYS A 129 -7.45 37.83 19.33
N ASP A 130 -7.30 37.31 20.55
CA ASP A 130 -8.29 37.46 21.63
C ASP A 130 -9.70 37.00 21.22
N GLY A 131 -9.78 35.92 20.43
CA GLY A 131 -11.03 35.36 19.92
C GLY A 131 -11.72 36.17 18.81
N LYS A 132 -11.06 37.22 18.30
CA LYS A 132 -11.55 38.06 17.19
C LYS A 132 -10.65 37.92 15.97
N PHE A 133 -11.23 38.06 14.78
CA PHE A 133 -10.46 38.04 13.54
C PHE A 133 -9.41 39.15 13.51
N ILE A 134 -8.18 38.81 13.11
CA ILE A 134 -7.03 39.71 13.08
C ILE A 134 -7.10 40.82 12.01
N GLY A 135 -8.13 40.79 11.16
CA GLY A 135 -8.30 41.72 10.04
C GLY A 135 -7.71 41.18 8.74
N PHE A 136 -8.20 41.71 7.61
CA PHE A 136 -7.86 41.20 6.28
C PHE A 136 -6.39 41.39 5.91
N ASP A 137 -5.78 42.52 6.30
CA ASP A 137 -4.38 42.81 5.99
C ASP A 137 -3.42 41.84 6.67
N GLU A 138 -3.67 41.50 7.94
CA GLU A 138 -2.82 40.57 8.68
C GLU A 138 -3.03 39.13 8.23
N TYR A 139 -4.29 38.74 7.95
CA TYR A 139 -4.61 37.48 7.28
C TYR A 139 -3.83 37.31 5.98
N LYS A 140 -3.84 38.33 5.11
CA LYS A 140 -3.11 38.30 3.84
C LYS A 140 -1.59 38.18 4.06
N LYS A 141 -1.00 38.91 5.00
CA LYS A 141 0.44 38.81 5.32
C LYS A 141 0.83 37.40 5.78
N ILE A 142 0.02 36.77 6.62
CA ILE A 142 0.28 35.40 7.09
C ILE A 142 0.30 34.43 5.91
N LEU A 143 -0.65 34.54 4.98
CA LEU A 143 -0.67 33.69 3.79
C LEU A 143 0.54 33.95 2.87
N GLU A 144 0.91 35.22 2.68
CA GLU A 144 2.07 35.61 1.88
C GLU A 144 3.38 35.05 2.47
N TRP A 145 3.54 35.04 3.80
CA TRP A 145 4.68 34.40 4.47
C TRP A 145 4.75 32.90 4.21
N ASN A 146 3.60 32.26 4.01
CA ASN A 146 3.47 30.85 3.63
C ASN A 146 3.44 30.64 2.10
N ARG A 147 3.77 31.68 1.30
CA ARG A 147 3.79 31.65 -0.16
C ARG A 147 2.47 31.18 -0.79
N THR A 148 1.36 31.50 -0.14
CA THR A 148 0.01 31.12 -0.56
C THR A 148 -0.82 32.37 -0.78
N THR A 149 -1.63 32.42 -1.84
CA THR A 149 -2.57 33.51 -2.07
C THR A 149 -3.90 33.29 -1.35
N VAL A 150 -4.68 34.35 -1.14
CA VAL A 150 -6.03 34.26 -0.55
C VAL A 150 -6.92 33.30 -1.36
N SER A 151 -6.89 33.39 -2.70
CA SER A 151 -7.71 32.53 -3.56
C SER A 151 -7.31 31.07 -3.46
N GLU A 152 -6.01 30.76 -3.44
CA GLU A 152 -5.54 29.37 -3.30
C GLU A 152 -5.92 28.79 -1.94
N PHE A 153 -5.83 29.59 -0.89
CA PHE A 153 -6.24 29.17 0.44
C PHE A 153 -7.74 28.92 0.52
N GLU A 154 -8.56 29.83 0.01
CA GLU A 154 -10.02 29.66 -0.05
C GLU A 154 -10.44 28.44 -0.90
N ASP A 155 -9.71 28.13 -1.98
CA ASP A 155 -9.92 26.92 -2.78
C ASP A 155 -9.59 25.64 -2.00
N ILE A 156 -8.54 25.65 -1.16
CA ILE A 156 -8.21 24.53 -0.27
C ILE A 156 -9.37 24.31 0.72
N ILE A 157 -9.85 25.38 1.34
CA ILE A 157 -10.98 25.33 2.28
C ILE A 157 -12.26 24.84 1.59
N SER A 158 -12.52 25.31 0.37
CA SER A 158 -13.65 24.88 -0.44
C SER A 158 -13.61 23.36 -0.69
N LYS A 159 -12.45 22.82 -1.07
CA LYS A 159 -12.25 21.38 -1.26
C LYS A 159 -12.43 20.59 0.05
N GLU A 160 -11.94 21.11 1.17
CA GLU A 160 -12.13 20.49 2.50
C GLU A 160 -13.62 20.40 2.87
N ILE A 161 -14.37 21.50 2.69
CA ILE A 161 -15.81 21.55 2.95
C ILE A 161 -16.56 20.57 2.04
N MET A 162 -16.24 20.56 0.74
CA MET A 162 -16.86 19.64 -0.22
C MET A 162 -16.61 18.17 0.15
N THR A 163 -15.38 17.84 0.55
CA THR A 163 -15.00 16.48 0.97
C THR A 163 -15.78 16.06 2.21
N THR A 164 -15.83 16.93 3.22
CA THR A 164 -16.54 16.66 4.48
C THR A 164 -18.03 16.44 4.24
N LYS A 165 -18.67 17.32 3.46
CA LYS A 165 -20.09 17.19 3.10
C LYS A 165 -20.37 15.92 2.31
N ALA A 166 -19.51 15.57 1.35
CA ALA A 166 -19.68 14.35 0.56
C ALA A 166 -19.63 13.11 1.45
N ILE A 167 -18.67 13.03 2.37
CA ILE A 167 -18.60 11.94 3.35
C ILE A 167 -19.86 11.89 4.20
N GLN A 168 -20.28 13.03 4.78
CA GLN A 168 -21.49 13.10 5.61
C GLN A 168 -22.74 12.66 4.86
N ILE A 169 -22.92 13.05 3.61
CA ILE A 169 -24.06 12.63 2.79
C ILE A 169 -24.01 11.12 2.55
N LEU A 170 -22.84 10.59 2.15
CA LEU A 170 -22.65 9.17 1.88
C LEU A 170 -22.86 8.30 3.12
N THR A 171 -22.51 8.80 4.32
CA THR A 171 -22.65 8.06 5.58
C THR A 171 -23.95 8.36 6.33
N SER A 172 -24.71 9.39 5.96
CA SER A 172 -25.93 9.84 6.66
C SER A 172 -27.01 8.77 6.80
N GLY A 173 -27.06 7.81 5.86
CA GLY A 173 -28.01 6.69 5.87
C GLY A 173 -27.44 5.39 6.44
N VAL A 174 -26.19 5.38 6.89
CA VAL A 174 -25.54 4.17 7.40
C VAL A 174 -25.86 4.01 8.88
N SER A 175 -26.56 2.93 9.22
CA SER A 175 -26.74 2.48 10.60
C SER A 175 -25.94 1.20 10.82
N VAL A 176 -25.19 1.13 11.92
CA VAL A 176 -24.47 -0.08 12.34
C VAL A 176 -25.24 -0.80 13.44
N THR A 177 -25.24 -2.12 13.38
CA THR A 177 -25.79 -2.98 14.42
C THR A 177 -24.80 -3.15 15.58
N ARG A 178 -25.28 -3.56 16.76
CA ARG A 178 -24.39 -3.87 17.88
C ARG A 178 -23.44 -5.02 17.56
N ASP A 179 -23.88 -5.98 16.77
CA ASP A 179 -23.09 -7.14 16.39
C ASP A 179 -21.94 -6.73 15.46
N GLU A 180 -22.18 -5.86 14.47
CA GLU A 180 -21.11 -5.33 13.62
C GLU A 180 -20.08 -4.52 14.41
N VAL A 181 -20.53 -3.75 15.42
CA VAL A 181 -19.62 -3.04 16.32
C VAL A 181 -18.80 -4.03 17.15
N TRP A 182 -19.43 -5.07 17.68
CA TRP A 182 -18.77 -6.11 18.48
C TRP A 182 -17.75 -6.90 17.65
N GLU A 183 -18.10 -7.30 16.43
CA GLU A 183 -17.20 -8.01 15.52
C GLU A 183 -16.01 -7.14 15.12
N ASN A 184 -16.22 -5.85 14.83
CA ASN A 184 -15.13 -4.93 14.52
C ASN A 184 -14.21 -4.71 15.73
N PHE A 185 -14.79 -4.54 16.92
CA PHE A 185 -14.03 -4.47 18.17
C PHE A 185 -13.20 -5.74 18.38
N LYS A 186 -13.80 -6.92 18.21
CA LYS A 186 -13.13 -8.21 18.33
C LYS A 186 -11.98 -8.30 17.34
N LYS A 187 -12.23 -8.04 16.04
CA LYS A 187 -11.21 -8.06 14.99
C LYS A 187 -10.04 -7.12 15.26
N SER A 188 -10.29 -5.96 15.87
CA SER A 188 -9.25 -4.96 16.14
C SER A 188 -8.41 -5.28 17.37
N ASN A 189 -8.96 -6.06 18.32
CA ASN A 189 -8.37 -6.26 19.65
C ASN A 189 -8.07 -7.73 19.98
N GLU A 190 -8.52 -8.68 19.19
CA GLU A 190 -8.22 -10.09 19.36
C GLU A 190 -6.81 -10.38 18.84
N SER A 191 -5.89 -10.62 19.77
CA SER A 191 -4.53 -11.05 19.49
C SER A 191 -4.32 -12.47 20.01
N ALA A 192 -3.56 -13.28 19.28
CA ALA A 192 -3.12 -14.60 19.72
C ALA A 192 -1.60 -14.61 19.92
N GLU A 193 -1.15 -15.12 21.06
CA GLU A 193 0.25 -15.43 21.32
C GLU A 193 0.48 -16.93 21.06
N LEU A 194 1.44 -17.24 20.19
CA LEU A 194 1.74 -18.58 19.74
C LEU A 194 3.17 -18.94 20.15
N GLU A 195 3.30 -19.86 21.11
CA GLU A 195 4.55 -20.56 21.37
C GLU A 195 4.60 -21.83 20.53
N TYR A 196 5.68 -22.03 19.77
CA TYR A 196 5.86 -23.22 18.95
C TYR A 196 7.28 -23.76 19.07
N ILE A 197 7.39 -25.07 18.91
CA ILE A 197 8.68 -25.77 18.79
C ILE A 197 8.74 -26.35 17.38
N TYR A 198 9.67 -25.87 16.58
CA TYR A 198 9.95 -26.44 15.26
C TYR A 198 10.99 -27.55 15.39
N ILE A 199 10.62 -28.78 15.00
CA ILE A 199 11.53 -29.92 15.01
C ILE A 199 11.85 -30.31 13.56
N PRO A 200 13.07 -30.05 13.07
CA PRO A 200 13.49 -30.41 11.72
C PRO A 200 13.57 -31.94 11.57
N SER A 201 12.88 -32.50 10.57
CA SER A 201 12.85 -33.95 10.31
C SER A 201 14.18 -34.51 9.79
N ASP A 202 15.00 -33.66 9.17
CA ASP A 202 16.35 -33.98 8.65
C ASP A 202 17.38 -34.23 9.77
N LYS A 203 17.09 -33.81 11.00
CA LYS A 203 17.93 -34.10 12.18
C LYS A 203 17.46 -35.31 12.99
N MET A 204 16.35 -35.94 12.60
CA MET A 204 15.92 -37.23 13.15
C MET A 204 16.47 -38.38 12.30
N GLU A 205 17.79 -38.47 12.18
CA GLU A 205 18.38 -39.76 11.81
C GLU A 205 18.18 -40.70 13.00
N LEU A 206 17.23 -41.62 12.87
CA LEU A 206 17.08 -42.74 13.78
C LEU A 206 18.34 -43.60 13.66
N SER A 207 19.33 -43.33 14.51
CA SER A 207 20.45 -44.23 14.73
C SER A 207 19.91 -45.63 15.06
N GLU A 208 20.62 -46.67 14.61
CA GLU A 208 20.25 -48.08 14.73
C GLU A 208 19.54 -48.39 16.04
N GLN A 209 18.44 -49.16 15.96
CA GLN A 209 17.69 -49.55 17.16
C GLN A 209 18.65 -50.17 18.18
N PRO A 210 18.74 -49.64 19.40
CA PRO A 210 19.71 -50.10 20.39
C PRO A 210 19.46 -51.57 20.73
N THR A 211 20.53 -52.34 20.90
CA THR A 211 20.45 -53.74 21.33
C THR A 211 19.92 -53.85 22.76
N LYS A 212 19.33 -55.00 23.10
CA LYS A 212 18.76 -55.25 24.42
C LYS A 212 19.81 -55.14 25.54
N GLU A 213 21.05 -55.55 25.31
CA GLU A 213 22.12 -55.40 26.30
C GLU A 213 22.45 -53.93 26.58
N ALA A 214 22.51 -53.09 25.55
CA ALA A 214 22.79 -51.65 25.68
C ALA A 214 21.67 -50.92 26.45
N LEU A 215 20.42 -51.30 26.23
CA LEU A 215 19.27 -50.77 26.96
C LEU A 215 19.33 -51.12 28.46
N LEU A 216 19.69 -52.37 28.80
CA LEU A 216 19.79 -52.81 30.19
C LEU A 216 20.94 -52.12 30.94
N ASP A 217 22.10 -51.94 30.30
CA ASP A 217 23.24 -51.21 30.87
C ASP A 217 22.90 -49.72 31.08
N TYR A 218 22.24 -49.08 30.11
CA TYR A 218 21.82 -47.69 30.23
C TYR A 218 20.77 -47.51 31.33
N PHE A 219 19.78 -48.42 31.43
CA PHE A 219 18.78 -48.44 32.49
C PHE A 219 19.44 -48.59 33.86
N GLY A 220 20.40 -49.53 34.00
CA GLY A 220 21.15 -49.76 35.24
C GLY A 220 21.91 -48.52 35.71
N LYS A 221 22.49 -47.74 34.78
CA LYS A 221 23.26 -46.53 35.07
C LYS A 221 22.42 -45.26 35.28
N ASN A 222 21.18 -45.23 34.80
CA ASN A 222 20.32 -44.04 34.81
C ASN A 222 19.01 -44.25 35.58
N LYS A 223 18.96 -45.19 36.54
CA LYS A 223 17.72 -45.55 37.27
C LYS A 223 16.95 -44.34 37.81
N ASP A 224 17.66 -43.32 38.30
CA ASP A 224 17.07 -42.10 38.87
C ASP A 224 16.26 -41.29 37.83
N LYS A 225 16.53 -41.43 36.52
CA LYS A 225 15.76 -40.78 35.44
C LYS A 225 14.48 -41.54 35.07
N TYR A 226 14.31 -42.76 35.57
CA TYR A 226 13.14 -43.62 35.32
C TYR A 226 12.19 -43.68 36.51
N GLU A 227 12.41 -42.84 37.52
CA GLU A 227 11.40 -42.57 38.54
C GLU A 227 10.21 -41.86 37.89
N MET A 228 9.00 -42.14 38.37
CA MET A 228 7.78 -41.60 37.76
C MET A 228 7.62 -40.14 38.22
N PRO A 229 7.85 -39.14 37.34
CA PRO A 229 7.73 -37.74 37.74
C PRO A 229 6.26 -37.36 37.87
N GLU A 230 6.01 -36.10 38.25
CA GLU A 230 4.69 -35.48 38.30
C GLU A 230 3.91 -35.71 36.98
N LYS A 231 2.71 -36.30 37.09
CA LYS A 231 1.81 -36.50 35.94
C LYS A 231 0.87 -35.31 35.81
N ARG A 232 0.67 -34.84 34.58
CA ARG A 232 -0.34 -33.83 34.25
C ARG A 232 -1.27 -34.32 33.16
N THR A 233 -2.52 -33.87 33.23
CA THR A 233 -3.53 -34.10 32.18
C THR A 233 -3.50 -32.89 31.25
N ALA A 234 -3.41 -33.14 29.94
CA ALA A 234 -3.47 -32.11 28.91
C ALA A 234 -4.43 -32.55 27.80
N GLU A 235 -5.18 -31.60 27.27
CA GLU A 235 -5.89 -31.75 26.00
C GLU A 235 -4.94 -31.31 24.89
N TYR A 236 -4.88 -32.07 23.80
CA TYR A 236 -4.06 -31.75 22.66
C TYR A 236 -4.85 -31.92 21.37
N VAL A 237 -4.56 -31.07 20.40
CA VAL A 237 -5.08 -31.19 19.03
C VAL A 237 -3.91 -31.55 18.15
N PHE A 238 -3.98 -32.74 17.53
CA PHE A 238 -2.99 -33.16 16.56
C PHE A 238 -3.48 -32.78 15.16
N LEU A 239 -2.73 -31.91 14.48
CA LEU A 239 -3.04 -31.48 13.12
C LEU A 239 -2.13 -32.20 12.15
N ASN A 240 -2.66 -33.16 11.41
CA ASN A 240 -1.93 -33.79 10.31
C ASN A 240 -2.06 -32.93 9.04
N LYS A 241 -0.95 -32.74 8.32
CA LYS A 241 -0.92 -31.99 7.06
C LYS A 241 -1.86 -32.59 6.01
N GLU A 242 -2.07 -33.90 6.04
CA GLU A 242 -2.97 -34.60 5.11
C GLU A 242 -4.44 -34.24 5.33
N ASP A 243 -4.85 -34.05 6.58
CA ASP A 243 -6.23 -33.68 6.95
C ASP A 243 -6.56 -32.23 6.55
N LEU A 244 -5.54 -31.37 6.43
CA LEU A 244 -5.68 -29.96 6.07
C LEU A 244 -5.72 -29.70 4.56
N LYS A 245 -5.19 -30.62 3.74
CA LYS A 245 -5.12 -30.44 2.27
C LYS A 245 -6.48 -30.30 1.59
N GLY A 246 -7.56 -30.77 2.21
CA GLY A 246 -8.92 -30.71 1.64
C GLY A 246 -9.77 -29.53 2.11
N GLN A 247 -9.33 -28.79 3.13
CA GLN A 247 -10.13 -27.73 3.78
C GLN A 247 -9.57 -26.32 3.56
N ILE A 248 -8.32 -26.21 3.09
CA ILE A 248 -7.64 -24.92 2.88
C ILE A 248 -7.49 -24.70 1.36
N ASP A 249 -8.39 -23.89 0.81
CA ASP A 249 -8.23 -23.32 -0.54
C ASP A 249 -7.25 -22.14 -0.43
N ILE A 250 -5.95 -22.40 -0.55
CA ILE A 250 -4.92 -21.35 -0.54
C ILE A 250 -5.02 -20.60 -1.87
N LYS A 251 -5.89 -19.58 -1.87
CA LYS A 251 -5.97 -18.57 -2.93
C LYS A 251 -5.13 -17.36 -2.55
N ASP A 252 -3.82 -17.50 -2.41
CA ASP A 252 -2.91 -16.37 -2.64
C ASP A 252 -1.46 -16.81 -2.82
N PRO A 253 -0.74 -16.27 -3.82
CA PRO A 253 0.69 -16.50 -4.04
C PRO A 253 1.63 -15.71 -3.09
N ASP A 254 1.10 -15.01 -2.08
CA ASP A 254 1.89 -14.09 -1.22
C ASP A 254 2.24 -14.62 0.19
N VAL A 255 2.13 -15.94 0.43
CA VAL A 255 2.72 -16.54 1.64
C VAL A 255 4.21 -16.78 1.40
N GLN A 256 5.07 -15.84 1.87
CA GLN A 256 6.51 -16.05 2.02
C GLN A 256 6.83 -16.86 3.27
#